data_AF-A0A9J7N083-F1
#
_entry.id   AF-A0A9J7N083-F1
#
_cell.length_a   1.000
_cell.length_b   1.000
_cell.length_c   1.000
_cell.angle_alpha   90.00
_cell.angle_beta   90.00
_cell.angle_gamma   90.00
#
_symmetry.space_group_name_H-M   'P 1'
#
loop_
_entity.id
_entity.type
_entity.pdbx_description
1 polymer ?
#
loop_
_entity_poly.entity_id
_entity_poly.type
_entity_poly.pdbx_seq_one_letter_code
_entity_poly.pdbx_strand_id
1 'polypeptide(L)'
;MQRWYRLALAGGRDASEIQPPGTVQQPALPSPVEELCGNMFLPETLPDLRHGNFSCTNIAYYNIYVRMCIAKCDVGYQTDDAGLLFCNRGRWAPIQPEVVSTLVGVGRAADTMPNTDPRALEYLGIPDEIFADVALNILVKLDYVPNLSIVESYLDMVSENNIIDFDMMRQLLIWVGPNIEDIIANLDFLQILSRLETFGATRHPVCKIIKCGEESEGN
;
A
#
# COMPACT_ATOMS: atom_id res chain seq x y z
N MET A 1 5.64 -27.87 11.42
CA MET A 1 4.32 -27.21 11.51
C MET A 1 4.56 -25.72 11.40
N GLN A 2 4.09 -25.07 10.33
CA GLN A 2 4.42 -23.67 10.04
C GLN A 2 3.71 -22.72 11.03
N ARG A 3 4.34 -21.57 11.33
CA ARG A 3 3.84 -20.57 12.32
C ARG A 3 2.41 -20.15 12.01
N TRP A 4 2.08 -19.93 10.73
CA TRP A 4 0.75 -19.52 10.28
C TRP A 4 -0.33 -20.56 10.60
N TYR A 5 -0.02 -21.84 10.42
CA TYR A 5 -0.95 -22.93 10.69
C TYR A 5 -1.31 -23.04 12.18
N ARG A 6 -0.33 -22.79 13.07
CA ARG A 6 -0.58 -22.77 14.53
C ARG A 6 -1.43 -21.58 14.95
N LEU A 7 -1.18 -20.41 14.36
CA LEU A 7 -1.94 -19.19 14.67
C LEU A 7 -3.37 -19.28 14.14
N ALA A 8 -3.59 -19.86 12.95
CA ALA A 8 -4.93 -20.11 12.40
C ALA A 8 -5.77 -21.03 13.29
N LEU A 9 -5.17 -22.11 13.83
CA LEU A 9 -5.84 -23.00 14.78
C LEU A 9 -6.13 -22.31 16.13
N ALA A 10 -5.19 -21.51 16.63
CA ALA A 10 -5.39 -20.72 17.85
C ALA A 10 -6.51 -19.69 17.67
N GLY A 11 -6.75 -19.24 16.43
CA GLY A 11 -7.84 -18.35 16.06
C GLY A 11 -9.22 -19.02 15.88
N GLY A 12 -9.35 -20.30 16.26
CA GLY A 12 -10.63 -21.01 16.25
C GLY A 12 -11.10 -21.49 14.88
N ARG A 13 -10.22 -21.57 13.87
CA ARG A 13 -10.55 -22.20 12.59
C ARG A 13 -10.53 -23.73 12.65
N ASP A 14 -11.42 -24.34 11.89
CA ASP A 14 -11.38 -25.77 11.63
C ASP A 14 -10.23 -26.13 10.68
N ALA A 15 -9.50 -27.20 11.01
CA ALA A 15 -8.30 -27.61 10.29
C ALA A 15 -8.54 -27.90 8.79
N SER A 16 -9.79 -28.19 8.40
CA SER A 16 -10.22 -28.45 7.03
C SER A 16 -10.38 -27.21 6.15
N GLU A 17 -10.49 -26.02 6.75
CA GLU A 17 -10.64 -24.74 6.03
C GLU A 17 -9.30 -24.03 5.81
N ILE A 18 -8.23 -24.59 6.36
CA ILE A 18 -6.88 -24.03 6.31
C ILE A 18 -6.21 -24.51 5.02
N GLN A 19 -6.32 -23.71 3.95
CA GLN A 19 -5.63 -23.98 2.68
C GLN A 19 -4.16 -23.55 2.73
N PRO A 20 -3.25 -24.34 2.12
CA PRO A 20 -1.86 -23.93 1.94
C PRO A 20 -1.75 -22.77 0.94
N PRO A 21 -0.84 -21.81 1.18
CA PRO A 21 -0.66 -20.64 0.31
C PRO A 21 -0.33 -21.05 -1.14
N GLY A 22 -0.90 -20.34 -2.12
CA GLY A 22 -0.58 -20.49 -3.55
C GLY A 22 -1.42 -21.49 -4.37
N THR A 23 -2.58 -21.94 -3.88
CA THR A 23 -3.43 -22.92 -4.59
C THR A 23 -4.62 -22.33 -5.37
N VAL A 24 -4.81 -21.00 -5.34
CA VAL A 24 -5.92 -20.34 -6.03
C VAL A 24 -5.51 -20.00 -7.47
N GLN A 25 -6.23 -20.55 -8.45
CA GLN A 25 -6.05 -20.19 -9.86
C GLN A 25 -6.57 -18.76 -10.09
N GLN A 26 -5.70 -17.87 -10.59
CA GLN A 26 -6.09 -16.50 -10.93
C GLN A 26 -7.13 -16.50 -12.06
N PRO A 27 -8.32 -15.88 -11.85
CA PRO A 27 -9.31 -15.70 -12.90
C PRO A 27 -8.75 -14.87 -14.06
N ALA A 28 -9.22 -15.13 -15.28
CA ALA A 28 -8.90 -14.30 -16.43
C ALA A 28 -9.45 -12.88 -16.22
N LEU A 29 -8.55 -11.94 -15.91
CA LEU A 29 -8.88 -10.53 -15.65
C LEU A 29 -9.40 -9.83 -16.92
N PRO A 30 -10.40 -8.93 -16.80
CA PRO A 30 -10.81 -8.05 -17.90
C PRO A 30 -9.67 -7.11 -18.33
N SER A 31 -9.83 -6.45 -19.49
CA SER A 31 -8.82 -5.54 -20.04
C SER A 31 -8.43 -4.44 -19.04
N PRO A 32 -7.14 -4.16 -18.84
CA PRO A 32 -6.71 -3.21 -17.83
C PRO A 32 -7.17 -1.79 -18.12
N VAL A 33 -7.48 -1.04 -17.06
CA VAL A 33 -7.72 0.41 -17.11
C VAL A 33 -6.46 1.12 -16.65
N GLU A 34 -5.91 1.99 -17.50
CA GLU A 34 -4.74 2.81 -17.15
C GLU A 34 -5.16 4.21 -16.70
N GLU A 35 -4.83 4.55 -15.46
CA GLU A 35 -5.02 5.89 -14.89
C GLU A 35 -3.70 6.67 -15.00
N LEU A 36 -3.60 7.43 -16.09
CA LEU A 36 -2.41 8.20 -16.43
C LEU A 36 -2.65 9.70 -16.22
N CYS A 37 -1.78 10.31 -15.42
CA CYS A 37 -1.76 11.76 -15.26
C CYS A 37 -0.87 12.35 -16.33
N GLY A 38 -1.51 13.09 -17.24
CA GLY A 38 -0.90 13.82 -18.34
C GLY A 38 -0.81 13.05 -19.66
N ASN A 39 -1.33 13.65 -20.74
CA ASN A 39 -0.95 13.37 -22.14
C ASN A 39 -1.33 14.52 -23.11
N MET A 40 -0.38 14.84 -24.01
CA MET A 40 -0.35 15.69 -25.23
C MET A 40 -1.00 17.10 -25.30
N PHE A 41 -2.07 17.43 -24.58
CA PHE A 41 -2.78 18.69 -24.81
C PHE A 41 -3.02 19.60 -23.61
N LEU A 42 -2.64 19.19 -22.39
CA LEU A 42 -2.22 20.00 -21.24
C LEU A 42 -2.24 19.12 -19.97
N PRO A 43 -1.10 18.56 -19.53
CA PRO A 43 -1.02 17.93 -18.22
C PRO A 43 -1.02 19.00 -17.11
N GLU A 44 -1.74 18.78 -16.00
CA GLU A 44 -1.22 19.26 -14.72
C GLU A 44 0.11 18.53 -14.53
N THR A 45 1.19 19.23 -14.89
CA THR A 45 2.56 18.75 -14.69
C THR A 45 2.75 18.45 -13.22
N LEU A 46 3.57 17.44 -12.92
CA LEU A 46 4.08 17.25 -11.56
C LEU A 46 4.56 18.61 -11.01
N PRO A 47 4.42 18.86 -9.70
CA PRO A 47 4.95 20.08 -9.09
C PRO A 47 6.42 20.29 -9.47
N ASP A 48 6.85 21.55 -9.64
CA ASP A 48 8.26 21.87 -9.87
C ASP A 48 9.09 21.51 -8.63
N LEU A 49 9.83 20.40 -8.70
CA LEU A 49 10.67 19.91 -7.62
C LEU A 49 12.08 20.50 -7.76
N ARG A 50 12.24 21.77 -7.40
CA ARG A 50 13.55 22.43 -7.41
C ARG A 50 14.55 21.65 -6.56
N HIS A 51 15.76 21.46 -7.05
CA HIS A 51 16.81 20.62 -6.42
C HIS A 51 16.40 19.15 -6.28
N GLY A 52 15.73 18.62 -7.31
CA GLY A 52 15.36 17.22 -7.37
C GLY A 52 14.65 16.85 -8.67
N ASN A 53 14.17 15.61 -8.72
CA ASN A 53 13.33 15.08 -9.77
C ASN A 53 12.33 14.05 -9.21
N PHE A 54 11.32 13.70 -10.00
CA PHE A 54 10.43 12.60 -9.66
C PHE A 54 10.87 11.31 -10.34
N SER A 55 10.89 10.21 -9.58
CA SER A 55 10.96 8.85 -10.13
C SER A 55 9.56 8.26 -10.18
N CYS A 56 9.13 7.77 -11.34
CA CYS A 56 7.77 7.28 -11.54
C CYS A 56 7.72 5.84 -12.02
N THR A 57 6.72 5.10 -11.56
CA THR A 57 6.39 3.75 -12.03
C THR A 57 4.88 3.55 -12.05
N ASN A 58 4.41 2.52 -12.75
CA ASN A 58 3.01 2.11 -12.71
C ASN A 58 2.87 0.93 -11.75
N ILE A 59 1.93 1.03 -10.82
CA ILE A 59 1.55 -0.08 -9.95
C ILE A 59 0.25 -0.67 -10.47
N ALA A 60 0.25 -1.98 -10.69
CA ALA A 60 -0.96 -2.72 -11.01
C ALA A 60 -1.67 -3.13 -9.72
N TYR A 61 -2.98 -2.94 -9.65
CA TYR A 61 -3.83 -3.49 -8.61
C TYR A 61 -5.07 -4.08 -9.28
N TYR A 62 -5.22 -5.41 -9.21
CA TYR A 62 -6.23 -6.14 -9.97
C TYR A 62 -6.23 -5.81 -11.46
N ASN A 63 -7.17 -5.00 -11.94
CA ASN A 63 -7.30 -4.59 -13.33
C ASN A 63 -6.99 -3.10 -13.56
N ILE A 64 -6.50 -2.37 -12.56
CA ILE A 64 -6.20 -0.94 -12.66
C ILE A 64 -4.68 -0.73 -12.57
N TYR A 65 -4.14 0.06 -13.50
CA TYR A 65 -2.77 0.58 -13.41
C TYR A 65 -2.82 2.02 -12.94
N VAL A 66 -2.16 2.31 -11.83
CA VAL A 66 -2.03 3.67 -11.29
C VAL A 66 -0.59 4.12 -11.41
N ARG A 67 -0.38 5.24 -12.10
CA ARG A 67 0.93 5.89 -12.14
C ARG A 67 1.24 6.55 -10.81
N MET A 68 2.41 6.23 -10.26
CA MET A 68 2.92 6.81 -9.02
C MET A 68 4.28 7.45 -9.27
N CYS A 69 4.57 8.53 -8.55
CA CYS A 69 5.79 9.32 -8.68
C CYS A 69 6.28 9.76 -7.29
N ILE A 70 7.51 9.45 -6.95
CA ILE A 70 8.14 9.84 -5.68
C ILE A 70 9.21 10.90 -5.90
N ALA A 71 9.27 11.88 -5.00
CA ALA A 71 10.30 12.90 -5.01
C ALA A 71 11.69 12.30 -4.69
N LYS A 72 12.70 12.71 -5.45
CA LYS A 72 14.11 12.42 -5.20
C LYS A 72 14.87 13.76 -5.21
N CYS A 73 15.44 14.13 -4.07
CA CYS A 73 16.17 15.38 -3.93
C CYS A 73 17.65 15.21 -4.27
N ASP A 74 18.27 16.28 -4.74
CA ASP A 74 19.71 16.38 -4.93
C ASP A 74 20.44 16.28 -3.58
N VAL A 75 21.71 15.90 -3.63
CA VAL A 75 22.56 15.79 -2.43
C VAL A 75 22.55 17.10 -1.64
N GLY A 76 22.29 17.00 -0.33
CA GLY A 76 22.18 18.15 0.57
C GLY A 76 20.76 18.72 0.70
N TYR A 77 19.77 18.13 0.02
CA TYR A 77 18.36 18.49 0.13
C TYR A 77 17.51 17.28 0.53
N GLN A 78 16.39 17.53 1.20
CA GLN A 78 15.36 16.54 1.52
C GLN A 78 13.97 17.16 1.49
N THR A 79 12.95 16.35 1.23
CA THR A 79 11.54 16.71 1.41
C THR A 79 11.14 16.59 2.89
N ASP A 80 10.06 17.27 3.29
CA ASP A 80 9.52 17.15 4.67
C ASP A 80 8.95 15.74 4.93
N ASP A 81 8.56 15.03 3.87
CA ASP A 81 8.09 13.64 3.87
C ASP A 81 8.61 12.89 2.63
N ALA A 82 8.07 11.72 2.31
CA ALA A 82 8.51 10.95 1.14
C ALA A 82 8.19 11.60 -0.22
N GLY A 83 7.28 12.58 -0.29
CA GLY A 83 6.88 13.25 -1.53
C GLY A 83 6.30 12.31 -2.59
N LEU A 84 5.60 11.25 -2.17
CA LEU A 84 4.96 10.29 -3.05
C LEU A 84 3.58 10.80 -3.51
N LEU A 85 3.38 10.77 -4.82
CA LEU A 85 2.16 11.19 -5.50
C LEU A 85 1.62 10.02 -6.34
N PHE A 86 0.30 9.89 -6.42
CA PHE A 86 -0.37 8.98 -7.34
C PHE A 86 -1.30 9.73 -8.27
N CYS A 87 -1.56 9.16 -9.43
CA CYS A 87 -2.53 9.70 -10.35
C CYS A 87 -3.95 9.33 -9.92
N ASN A 88 -4.77 10.33 -9.63
CA ASN A 88 -6.18 10.18 -9.29
C ASN A 88 -7.03 10.89 -10.34
N ARG A 89 -7.60 10.14 -11.29
CA ARG A 89 -8.55 10.65 -12.29
C ARG A 89 -8.00 11.89 -13.03
N GLY A 90 -6.74 11.82 -13.43
CA GLY A 90 -6.04 12.88 -14.17
C GLY A 90 -5.40 13.99 -13.31
N ARG A 91 -5.47 13.91 -11.97
CA ARG A 91 -4.80 14.86 -11.06
C ARG A 91 -3.81 14.14 -10.14
N TRP A 92 -2.72 14.82 -9.79
CA TRP A 92 -1.76 14.30 -8.81
C TRP A 92 -2.28 14.47 -7.39
N ALA A 93 -2.25 13.40 -6.61
CA ALA A 93 -2.72 13.32 -5.24
C ALA A 93 -1.61 12.77 -4.34
N PRO A 94 -1.37 13.31 -3.13
CA PRO A 94 -0.34 12.80 -2.23
C PRO A 94 -0.76 11.49 -1.57
N ILE A 95 0.22 10.66 -1.26
CA ILE A 95 -0.01 9.41 -0.52
C ILE A 95 1.23 9.03 0.28
N GLN A 96 1.04 8.38 1.43
CA GLN A 96 2.15 7.82 2.19
C GLN A 96 2.67 6.51 1.57
N PRO A 97 3.99 6.29 1.54
CA PRO A 97 4.58 5.01 1.13
C PRO A 97 3.99 3.80 1.83
N GLU A 98 3.73 3.88 3.13
CA GLU A 98 3.22 2.81 3.98
C GLU A 98 1.81 2.38 3.56
N VAL A 99 0.98 3.34 3.10
CA VAL A 99 -0.35 3.06 2.56
C VAL A 99 -0.26 2.28 1.26
N VAL A 100 0.62 2.70 0.34
CA VAL A 100 0.84 2.01 -0.93
C VAL A 100 1.39 0.61 -0.69
N SER A 101 2.43 0.50 0.15
CA SER A 101 3.07 -0.76 0.54
C SER A 101 2.05 -1.75 1.11
N THR A 102 1.26 -1.32 2.09
CA THR A 102 0.27 -2.17 2.75
C THR A 102 -0.83 -2.59 1.78
N LEU A 103 -1.36 -1.65 0.99
CA LEU A 103 -2.46 -1.96 0.07
C LEU A 103 -2.01 -2.94 -1.01
N VAL A 104 -0.83 -2.73 -1.60
CA VAL A 104 -0.16 -3.68 -2.50
C VAL A 104 0.03 -5.03 -1.82
N GLY A 105 0.52 -5.04 -0.58
CA GLY A 105 0.78 -6.27 0.15
C GLY A 105 -0.48 -7.07 0.48
N VAL A 106 -1.57 -6.38 0.87
CA VAL A 106 -2.91 -6.97 1.06
C VAL A 106 -3.44 -7.56 -0.25
N GLY A 107 -3.30 -6.84 -1.37
CA GLY A 107 -3.72 -7.34 -2.68
C GLY A 107 -2.93 -8.58 -3.12
N ARG A 108 -1.64 -8.63 -2.83
CA ARG A 108 -0.80 -9.83 -3.05
C ARG A 108 -1.22 -10.99 -2.16
N ALA A 109 -1.49 -10.74 -0.88
CA ALA A 109 -1.96 -11.77 0.05
C ALA A 109 -3.32 -12.36 -0.36
N ALA A 110 -4.17 -11.54 -0.99
CA ALA A 110 -5.48 -11.93 -1.53
C ALA A 110 -5.42 -12.54 -2.94
N ASP A 111 -4.23 -12.71 -3.53
CA ASP A 111 -4.02 -13.12 -4.93
C ASP A 111 -4.70 -12.20 -5.98
N THR A 112 -5.10 -10.99 -5.60
CA THR A 112 -5.80 -10.03 -6.47
C THR A 112 -4.86 -9.15 -7.28
N MET A 113 -3.56 -9.16 -7.00
CA MET A 113 -2.59 -8.38 -7.75
C MET A 113 -1.93 -9.26 -8.84
N PRO A 114 -2.15 -9.01 -10.14
CA PRO A 114 -1.40 -9.70 -11.18
C PRO A 114 0.08 -9.32 -11.01
N ASN A 115 0.94 -10.33 -11.01
CA ASN A 115 2.36 -10.19 -10.69
C ASN A 115 3.14 -9.58 -11.87
N THR A 116 2.77 -8.37 -12.31
CA THR A 116 3.31 -7.74 -13.51
C THR A 116 4.70 -7.15 -13.30
N ASP A 117 4.98 -6.64 -12.10
CA ASP A 117 6.34 -6.28 -11.67
C ASP A 117 6.49 -6.36 -10.14
N PRO A 118 7.14 -7.39 -9.59
CA PRO A 118 7.34 -7.50 -8.15
C PRO A 118 8.22 -6.39 -7.58
N ARG A 119 8.99 -5.68 -8.43
CA ARG A 119 9.95 -4.63 -8.04
C ARG A 119 9.39 -3.21 -8.13
N ALA A 120 8.09 -3.05 -8.42
CA ALA A 120 7.50 -1.72 -8.56
C ALA A 120 7.73 -0.82 -7.33
N LEU A 121 7.63 -1.37 -6.11
CA LEU A 121 7.92 -0.65 -4.87
C LEU A 121 9.42 -0.32 -4.72
N GLU A 122 10.30 -1.23 -5.13
CA GLU A 122 11.75 -1.04 -5.11
C GLU A 122 12.19 0.15 -5.97
N TYR A 123 11.59 0.34 -7.16
CA TYR A 123 11.90 1.50 -8.03
C TYR A 123 11.50 2.84 -7.41
N LEU A 124 10.49 2.84 -6.55
CA LEU A 124 10.12 4.00 -5.76
C LEU A 124 10.98 4.12 -4.49
N GLY A 125 11.64 3.05 -4.06
CA GLY A 125 12.34 2.97 -2.77
C GLY A 125 11.37 2.88 -1.60
N ILE A 126 10.20 2.28 -1.83
CA ILE A 126 9.17 2.01 -0.82
C ILE A 126 9.43 0.59 -0.29
N PRO A 127 9.41 0.35 1.04
CA PRO A 127 9.51 -0.99 1.59
C PRO A 127 8.38 -1.88 1.07
N ASP A 128 8.60 -3.20 1.02
CA ASP A 128 7.58 -4.16 0.59
C ASP A 128 7.01 -4.89 1.80
N GLU A 129 6.31 -4.12 2.64
CA GLU A 129 5.84 -4.52 3.97
C GLU A 129 4.34 -4.25 4.15
N ILE A 130 3.67 -5.06 4.96
CA ILE A 130 2.27 -4.86 5.33
C ILE A 130 2.22 -4.29 6.73
N PHE A 131 1.85 -3.02 6.87
CA PHE A 131 1.77 -2.35 8.16
C PHE A 131 0.41 -2.65 8.82
N ALA A 132 0.41 -3.12 10.08
CA ALA A 132 -0.79 -3.62 10.76
C ALA A 132 -1.82 -2.53 11.03
N ASP A 133 -1.38 -1.36 11.48
CA ASP A 133 -2.20 -0.17 11.68
C ASP A 133 -2.83 0.34 10.37
N VAL A 134 -2.07 0.36 9.28
CA VAL A 134 -2.56 0.72 7.96
C VAL A 134 -3.54 -0.34 7.44
N ALA A 135 -3.25 -1.63 7.65
CA ALA A 135 -4.13 -2.72 7.25
C ALA A 135 -5.47 -2.66 7.97
N LEU A 136 -5.48 -2.38 9.27
CA LEU A 136 -6.70 -2.12 10.04
C LEU A 136 -7.50 -0.98 9.40
N ASN A 137 -6.86 0.14 9.11
CA ASN A 137 -7.52 1.30 8.50
C ASN A 137 -8.12 0.98 7.12
N ILE A 138 -7.42 0.20 6.30
CA ILE A 138 -7.95 -0.30 5.03
C ILE A 138 -9.21 -1.15 5.30
N LEU A 139 -9.12 -2.17 6.13
CA LEU A 139 -10.21 -3.10 6.42
C LEU A 139 -11.45 -2.39 6.99
N VAL A 140 -11.27 -1.43 7.91
CA VAL A 140 -12.36 -0.61 8.45
C VAL A 140 -13.04 0.21 7.37
N LYS A 141 -12.27 0.77 6.42
CA LYS A 141 -12.82 1.55 5.31
C LYS A 141 -13.58 0.73 4.28
N LEU A 142 -13.36 -0.59 4.25
CA LEU A 142 -14.13 -1.52 3.42
C LEU A 142 -15.52 -1.83 4.00
N ASP A 143 -15.84 -1.30 5.19
CA ASP A 143 -17.15 -1.46 5.87
C ASP A 143 -17.56 -2.93 6.09
N TYR A 144 -16.58 -3.84 6.04
CA TYR A 144 -16.77 -5.28 5.98
C TYR A 144 -16.34 -6.01 7.25
N VAL A 145 -16.16 -5.28 8.35
CA VAL A 145 -15.70 -5.85 9.61
C VAL A 145 -16.86 -5.85 10.62
N PRO A 146 -17.68 -6.91 10.66
CA PRO A 146 -18.79 -7.00 11.63
C PRO A 146 -18.29 -7.08 13.08
N ASN A 147 -16.99 -7.28 13.31
CA ASN A 147 -16.41 -7.37 14.65
C ASN A 147 -14.99 -6.77 14.71
N LEU A 148 -14.94 -5.44 14.68
CA LEU A 148 -13.74 -4.61 14.63
C LEU A 148 -12.72 -4.97 15.72
N SER A 149 -13.19 -5.18 16.95
CA SER A 149 -12.34 -5.57 18.08
C SER A 149 -11.64 -6.92 17.90
N ILE A 150 -12.25 -7.85 17.16
CA ILE A 150 -11.61 -9.13 16.90
C ILE A 150 -10.53 -8.97 15.83
N VAL A 151 -10.79 -8.18 14.78
CA VAL A 151 -9.77 -7.89 13.75
C VAL A 151 -8.55 -7.18 14.35
N GLU A 152 -8.76 -6.19 15.21
CA GLU A 152 -7.69 -5.54 15.97
C GLU A 152 -6.86 -6.56 16.76
N SER A 153 -7.53 -7.42 17.54
CA SER A 153 -6.86 -8.45 18.35
C SER A 153 -6.02 -9.42 17.51
N TYR A 154 -6.49 -9.78 16.30
CA TYR A 154 -5.73 -10.63 15.39
C TYR A 154 -4.56 -9.91 14.75
N LEU A 155 -4.75 -8.67 14.30
CA LEU A 155 -3.68 -7.86 13.74
C LEU A 155 -2.55 -7.69 14.75
N ASP A 156 -2.87 -7.44 16.02
CA ASP A 156 -1.90 -7.39 17.12
C ASP A 156 -1.19 -8.74 17.34
N MET A 157 -1.90 -9.86 17.19
CA MET A 157 -1.35 -11.20 17.39
C MET A 157 -0.41 -11.64 16.25
N VAL A 158 -0.71 -11.25 15.01
CA VAL A 158 0.03 -11.69 13.82
C VAL A 158 1.09 -10.69 13.37
N SER A 159 1.03 -9.45 13.86
CA SER A 159 2.04 -8.44 13.60
C SER A 159 3.25 -8.59 14.52
N GLU A 160 4.42 -8.21 14.00
CA GLU A 160 5.67 -8.13 14.73
C GLU A 160 6.29 -6.77 14.42
N ASN A 161 6.43 -5.91 15.42
CA ASN A 161 6.83 -4.50 15.24
C ASN A 161 5.98 -3.75 14.20
N ASN A 162 4.65 -3.94 14.23
CA ASN A 162 3.68 -3.39 13.26
C ASN A 162 3.78 -3.98 11.83
N ILE A 163 4.63 -4.97 11.58
CA ILE A 163 4.77 -5.61 10.26
C ILE A 163 4.06 -6.96 10.27
N ILE A 164 3.28 -7.24 9.23
CA ILE A 164 2.57 -8.51 9.03
C ILE A 164 3.20 -9.25 7.85
N ASP A 165 3.46 -10.54 8.05
CA ASP A 165 3.89 -11.43 6.97
C ASP A 165 2.74 -11.74 5.99
N PHE A 166 3.06 -11.86 4.70
CA PHE A 166 2.08 -12.11 3.64
C PHE A 166 1.17 -13.32 3.91
N ASP A 167 1.71 -14.42 4.44
CA ASP A 167 0.93 -15.61 4.74
C ASP A 167 -0.05 -15.35 5.89
N MET A 168 0.36 -14.56 6.89
CA MET A 168 -0.51 -14.19 8.02
C MET A 168 -1.63 -13.26 7.57
N MET A 169 -1.31 -12.29 6.73
CA MET A 169 -2.32 -11.39 6.16
C MET A 169 -3.33 -12.20 5.36
N ARG A 170 -2.88 -13.14 4.53
CA ARG A 170 -3.79 -14.05 3.82
C ARG A 170 -4.72 -14.79 4.78
N GLN A 171 -4.20 -15.41 5.84
CA GLN A 171 -5.05 -16.11 6.81
C GLN A 171 -6.08 -15.19 7.47
N LEU A 172 -5.69 -13.95 7.79
CA LEU A 172 -6.62 -12.94 8.31
C LEU A 172 -7.74 -12.64 7.32
N LEU A 173 -7.43 -12.40 6.05
CA LEU A 173 -8.42 -12.07 5.02
C LEU A 173 -9.46 -13.19 4.85
N ILE A 174 -9.02 -14.45 4.80
CA ILE A 174 -9.95 -15.59 4.71
C ILE A 174 -10.78 -15.69 6.00
N TRP A 175 -10.23 -15.32 7.16
CA TRP A 175 -10.93 -15.35 8.45
C TRP A 175 -12.00 -14.26 8.57
N VAL A 176 -11.74 -13.04 8.10
CA VAL A 176 -12.72 -11.93 8.15
C VAL A 176 -13.95 -12.23 7.28
N GLY A 177 -13.80 -12.97 6.19
CA GLY A 177 -14.94 -13.58 5.51
C GLY A 177 -14.69 -14.02 4.06
N PRO A 178 -15.50 -14.96 3.54
CA PRO A 178 -15.30 -15.56 2.21
C PRO A 178 -15.43 -14.56 1.04
N ASN A 179 -16.07 -13.41 1.25
CA ASN A 179 -16.28 -12.41 0.19
C ASN A 179 -15.19 -11.32 0.18
N ILE A 180 -14.25 -11.33 1.14
CA ILE A 180 -13.22 -10.29 1.23
C ILE A 180 -12.30 -10.30 0.01
N GLU A 181 -11.95 -11.46 -0.53
CA GLU A 181 -11.13 -11.57 -1.75
C GLU A 181 -11.83 -10.92 -2.94
N ASP A 182 -13.13 -11.19 -3.15
CA ASP A 182 -13.94 -10.56 -4.18
C ASP A 182 -14.06 -9.05 -3.98
N ILE A 183 -14.17 -8.58 -2.74
CA ILE A 183 -14.23 -7.15 -2.43
C ILE A 183 -12.89 -6.51 -2.76
N ILE A 184 -11.79 -7.10 -2.29
CA ILE A 184 -10.42 -6.64 -2.54
C ILE A 184 -10.14 -6.56 -4.04
N ALA A 185 -10.57 -7.56 -4.80
CA ALA A 185 -10.46 -7.60 -6.25
C ALA A 185 -11.22 -6.44 -6.92
N ASN A 186 -12.38 -6.07 -6.39
CA ASN A 186 -13.24 -5.02 -6.95
C ASN A 186 -13.07 -3.65 -6.27
N LEU A 187 -12.03 -3.46 -5.46
CA LEU A 187 -11.78 -2.16 -4.84
C LEU A 187 -11.46 -1.13 -5.90
N ASP A 188 -12.17 0.00 -5.84
CA ASP A 188 -11.70 1.21 -6.49
C ASP A 188 -10.45 1.68 -5.73
N PHE A 189 -9.30 1.21 -6.20
CA PHE A 189 -7.98 1.49 -5.62
C PHE A 189 -7.76 3.00 -5.48
N LEU A 190 -8.21 3.83 -6.44
CA LEU A 190 -8.14 5.29 -6.34
C LEU A 190 -9.08 5.85 -5.27
N GLN A 191 -10.28 5.29 -5.11
CA GLN A 191 -11.19 5.68 -4.04
C GLN A 191 -10.62 5.37 -2.66
N ILE A 192 -9.92 4.25 -2.50
CA ILE A 192 -9.27 3.89 -1.23
C ILE A 192 -8.08 4.81 -0.97
N LEU A 193 -7.20 4.98 -1.95
CA LEU A 193 -6.06 5.89 -1.83
C LEU A 193 -6.51 7.32 -1.49
N SER A 194 -7.58 7.82 -2.12
CA SER A 194 -8.15 9.15 -1.83
C SER A 194 -8.87 9.25 -0.47
N ARG A 195 -9.31 8.15 0.12
CA ARG A 195 -9.89 8.12 1.48
C ARG A 195 -8.83 7.96 2.56
N LEU A 196 -7.68 7.38 2.23
CA LEU A 196 -6.49 7.25 3.07
C LEU A 196 -5.52 8.44 2.90
N GLU A 197 -5.83 9.35 1.97
CA GLU A 197 -5.00 10.46 1.44
C GLU A 197 -4.53 11.50 2.47
N THR A 198 -5.11 11.55 3.67
CA THR A 198 -4.86 12.65 4.61
C THR A 198 -4.30 12.22 5.96
N PHE A 199 -3.38 11.25 5.98
CA PHE A 199 -2.55 10.98 7.16
C PHE A 199 -1.30 11.89 7.27
N GLY A 200 -1.29 13.05 6.61
CA GLY A 200 -0.21 14.03 6.73
C GLY A 200 0.81 14.02 5.59
N ALA A 201 0.51 13.37 4.47
CA ALA A 201 1.31 13.47 3.25
C ALA A 201 1.16 14.86 2.59
N THR A 202 2.27 15.40 2.10
CA THR A 202 2.41 16.75 1.58
C THR A 202 1.94 16.81 0.14
N ARG A 203 0.93 17.66 -0.12
CA ARG A 203 0.37 17.88 -1.47
C ARG A 203 1.38 18.45 -2.48
N HIS A 204 2.40 19.15 -1.99
CA HIS A 204 3.39 19.87 -2.79
C HIS A 204 4.78 19.59 -2.22
N PRO A 205 5.38 18.43 -2.53
CA PRO A 205 6.71 18.12 -2.05
C PRO A 205 7.72 19.15 -2.60
N VAL A 206 8.59 19.65 -1.73
CA VAL A 206 9.66 20.59 -2.06
C VAL A 206 10.94 20.09 -1.42
N CYS A 207 12.03 20.02 -2.18
CA CYS A 207 13.35 19.72 -1.65
C CYS A 207 13.92 20.95 -0.93
N LYS A 208 14.19 20.81 0.36
CA LYS A 208 14.75 21.86 1.22
C LYS A 208 16.15 21.47 1.64
N ILE A 209 17.03 22.47 1.79
CA ILE A 209 18.40 22.23 2.23
C ILE A 209 18.41 21.59 3.63
N ILE A 210 19.22 20.55 3.79
CA ILE A 210 19.43 19.90 5.07
C ILE A 210 20.27 20.86 5.92
N LYS A 211 19.68 21.37 7.00
CA LYS A 211 20.44 22.08 8.03
C LYS A 211 20.99 21.05 9.00
N CYS A 212 22.22 20.59 8.77
CA CYS A 212 22.97 19.90 9.82
C CYS A 212 23.19 20.92 10.94
N GLY A 213 22.59 20.70 12.11
CA GLY A 213 22.80 21.57 13.26
C GLY A 213 24.27 21.56 13.65
N GLU A 214 24.85 22.73 13.84
CA GLU A 214 25.99 22.86 14.75
C GLU A 214 25.53 22.31 16.09
N GLU A 215 26.22 21.29 16.61
CA GLU A 215 26.13 20.97 18.03
C GLU A 215 26.55 22.23 18.78
N SER A 216 25.57 22.95 19.31
CA SER A 216 25.84 23.94 20.33
C SER A 216 26.29 23.17 21.57
N GLU A 217 27.60 22.96 21.71
CA GLU A 217 28.24 22.64 22.99
C GLU A 217 27.93 23.78 23.96
N GLY A 218 26.81 23.64 24.65
CA GLY A 218 26.42 24.46 25.79
C GLY A 218 26.68 23.70 27.09
N ASN A 219 27.95 23.69 27.51
CA ASN A 219 28.44 23.98 28.88
C ASN A 219 29.88 23.50 29.09
#